data_AF-A0A814SH60-F1
#
_entry.id   AF-A0A814SH60-F1
#
_cell.length_a   1.000
_cell.length_b   1.000
_cell.length_c   1.000
_cell.angle_alpha   90.00
_cell.angle_beta   90.00
_cell.angle_gamma   90.00
#
_symmetry.space_group_name_H-M   'P 1'
#
loop_
_entity.id
_entity.type
_entity.pdbx_description
1 polymer ?
#
loop_
_entity_poly.entity_id
_entity_poly.type
_entity_poly.pdbx_seq_one_letter_code
_entity_poly.pdbx_strand_id
1 'polypeptide(L)'
;MGNQSSQSETKSHSKESEITSEQKSAIIEQIIQLLSPICTDNQFPLCIFHQRTDKTSHYRIIEILSSIRQSDEFPNILIKLYWNDRASISRDDVTKLFRDCCMFDLKQAMANNINQFQTNMLDNDCFSALTNSIGTITNSEITPEEFSNWMRVQFPTLFYGFEMWLRKNSVLNKTNNTNQEISASNNSIITMNNILNPTWIWLLTYHLPNLYLSADNTCTNLVEKMSSILHGRMWDHLYDSHRDGSSLNRFQHHIFGYKAPIIILFEISDGYLFCLCCDEEFRESPKHFGGIQSCLLQLKPVFKVVLEGPNIIFMNTKLRGVSALGLFIGRDHTHTFLNIDGDFFNVKHINGEGRLAAIDVWGAGGTKSADEQKDIRQWENKQ
;
A
#
# COMPACT_ATOMS: atom_id res chain seq x y z
N MET A 1 -16.67 21.13 -65.68
CA MET A 1 -15.47 20.43 -66.19
C MET A 1 -14.28 21.38 -66.10
N GLY A 2 -13.22 21.22 -65.33
CA GLY A 2 -12.93 20.50 -64.10
C GLY A 2 -11.73 21.25 -63.49
N ASN A 3 -11.88 21.81 -62.28
CA ASN A 3 -10.81 22.53 -61.59
C ASN A 3 -9.97 21.53 -60.80
N GLN A 4 -8.70 21.37 -61.17
CA GLN A 4 -7.69 20.70 -60.35
C GLN A 4 -7.06 21.71 -59.40
N SER A 5 -7.27 21.50 -58.11
CA SER A 5 -6.60 22.17 -57.00
C SER A 5 -5.32 21.42 -56.66
N SER A 6 -4.19 22.11 -56.72
CA SER A 6 -2.89 21.65 -56.25
C SER A 6 -2.76 21.90 -54.75
N GLN A 7 -2.80 20.83 -53.94
CA GLN A 7 -2.40 20.87 -52.53
C GLN A 7 -0.89 20.62 -52.43
N SER A 8 -0.18 21.57 -51.83
CA SER A 8 1.22 21.44 -51.42
C SER A 8 1.29 20.86 -50.00
N GLU A 9 1.67 19.59 -49.88
CA GLU A 9 2.03 18.97 -48.61
C GLU A 9 3.38 19.51 -48.12
N THR A 10 3.38 20.24 -47.00
CA THR A 10 4.60 20.60 -46.25
C THR A 10 4.82 19.54 -45.17
N LYS A 11 5.76 18.61 -45.41
CA LYS A 11 6.27 17.69 -44.39
C LYS A 11 7.20 18.44 -43.43
N SER A 12 6.71 18.77 -42.23
CA SER A 12 7.56 19.19 -41.11
C SER A 12 8.18 17.95 -40.46
N HIS A 13 9.43 17.65 -40.81
CA HIS A 13 10.25 16.76 -40.00
C HIS A 13 10.72 17.52 -38.75
N SER A 14 10.11 17.25 -37.61
CA SER A 14 10.68 17.58 -36.30
C SER A 14 11.95 16.74 -36.11
N LYS A 15 13.12 17.37 -36.29
CA LYS A 15 14.40 16.81 -35.85
C LYS A 15 14.37 16.70 -34.32
N GLU A 16 14.21 15.49 -33.81
CA GLU A 16 14.55 15.18 -32.42
C GLU A 16 16.04 15.46 -32.23
N SER A 17 16.37 16.37 -31.32
CA SER A 17 17.75 16.70 -30.99
C SER A 17 18.34 15.57 -30.13
N GLU A 18 19.28 14.80 -30.68
CA GLU A 18 20.11 13.87 -29.91
C GLU A 18 20.90 14.62 -28.83
N ILE A 19 20.74 14.17 -27.59
CA ILE A 19 21.47 14.70 -26.43
C ILE A 19 22.95 14.30 -26.55
N THR A 20 23.85 15.29 -26.47
CA THR A 20 25.30 15.06 -26.65
C THR A 20 25.93 14.31 -25.47
N SER A 21 27.09 13.67 -25.69
CA SER A 21 27.80 12.93 -24.63
C SER A 21 28.21 13.82 -23.45
N GLU A 22 28.55 15.10 -23.70
CA GLU A 22 28.84 16.10 -22.67
C GLU A 22 27.60 16.45 -21.84
N GLN A 23 26.44 16.62 -22.48
CA GLN A 23 25.16 16.84 -21.77
C GLN A 23 24.79 15.64 -20.89
N LYS A 24 25.01 14.41 -21.37
CA LYS A 24 24.82 13.20 -20.57
C LYS A 24 25.76 13.17 -19.36
N SER A 25 27.04 13.49 -19.52
CA SER A 25 28.02 13.53 -18.42
C SER A 25 27.67 14.59 -17.35
N ALA A 26 27.22 15.78 -17.77
CA ALA A 26 26.78 16.82 -16.84
C ALA A 26 25.53 16.42 -16.03
N ILE A 27 24.58 15.71 -16.66
CA ILE A 27 23.42 15.16 -15.97
C ILE A 27 23.84 14.07 -14.97
N ILE A 28 24.85 13.23 -15.29
CA ILE A 28 25.39 12.23 -14.35
C ILE A 28 25.95 12.91 -13.11
N GLU A 29 26.83 13.91 -13.27
CA GLU A 29 27.41 14.61 -12.13
C GLU A 29 26.35 15.35 -11.31
N GLN A 30 25.29 15.88 -11.94
CA GLN A 30 24.17 16.51 -11.25
C GLN A 30 23.26 15.51 -10.52
N ILE A 31 22.97 14.34 -11.09
CA ILE A 31 22.22 13.27 -10.41
C ILE A 31 23.04 12.74 -9.23
N ILE A 32 24.35 12.53 -9.40
CA ILE A 32 25.24 12.17 -8.30
C ILE A 32 25.27 13.28 -7.24
N GLN A 33 25.28 14.56 -7.63
CA GLN A 33 25.19 15.69 -6.70
C GLN A 33 23.81 15.85 -6.03
N LEU A 34 22.71 15.44 -6.67
CA LEU A 34 21.36 15.40 -6.09
C LEU A 34 21.19 14.22 -5.14
N LEU A 35 21.77 13.09 -5.49
CA LEU A 35 21.83 11.89 -4.65
C LEU A 35 22.87 12.03 -3.53
N SER A 36 23.85 12.93 -3.65
CA SER A 36 24.94 13.12 -2.67
C SER A 36 24.45 13.62 -1.31
N PRO A 37 23.64 14.70 -1.17
CA PRO A 37 23.00 15.08 0.09
C PRO A 37 22.13 13.96 0.67
N ILE A 38 21.46 13.23 -0.22
CA ILE A 38 20.63 12.07 0.13
C ILE A 38 21.51 10.90 0.64
N CYS A 39 22.74 10.73 0.17
CA CYS A 39 23.64 9.65 0.58
C CYS A 39 24.66 10.04 1.66
N THR A 40 24.86 11.35 1.92
CA THR A 40 25.86 11.88 2.87
C THR A 40 25.29 12.03 4.28
N ASP A 41 23.99 12.24 4.42
CA ASP A 41 23.28 11.80 5.61
C ASP A 41 23.20 10.27 5.54
N ASN A 42 23.82 9.57 6.49
CA ASN A 42 23.74 8.10 6.69
C ASN A 42 22.30 7.57 6.92
N GLN A 43 21.27 8.32 6.51
CA GLN A 43 19.86 8.12 6.79
C GLN A 43 19.06 7.70 5.56
N PHE A 44 19.64 7.60 4.36
CA PHE A 44 18.87 7.28 3.14
C PHE A 44 19.40 6.03 2.42
N PRO A 45 18.50 5.16 1.90
CA PRO A 45 18.88 3.80 1.51
C PRO A 45 19.24 3.66 0.02
N LEU A 46 19.35 4.77 -0.70
CA LEU A 46 19.95 4.76 -2.04
C LEU A 46 21.45 4.40 -1.99
N CYS A 47 22.01 4.03 -0.83
CA CYS A 47 23.30 3.35 -0.71
C CYS A 47 23.44 2.14 -1.65
N ILE A 48 22.36 1.43 -2.03
CA ILE A 48 22.44 0.39 -3.06
C ILE A 48 22.86 0.98 -4.41
N PHE A 49 22.32 2.15 -4.79
CA PHE A 49 22.70 2.85 -6.00
C PHE A 49 24.11 3.44 -5.90
N HIS A 50 24.52 3.98 -4.75
CA HIS A 50 25.85 4.59 -4.63
C HIS A 50 26.99 3.57 -4.48
N GLN A 51 26.75 2.42 -3.84
CA GLN A 51 27.78 1.39 -3.60
C GLN A 51 27.90 0.34 -4.73
N ARG A 52 26.88 0.19 -5.59
CA ARG A 52 26.88 -0.86 -6.65
C ARG A 52 26.97 -0.35 -8.09
N THR A 53 26.95 0.97 -8.32
CA THR A 53 26.96 1.50 -9.69
C THR A 53 28.37 1.80 -10.18
N ASP A 54 28.78 1.10 -11.23
CA ASP A 54 29.89 1.54 -12.07
C ASP A 54 29.46 2.76 -12.92
N LYS A 55 30.41 3.38 -13.64
CA LYS A 55 30.08 4.50 -14.56
C LYS A 55 29.03 4.11 -15.61
N THR A 56 28.97 2.84 -15.99
CA THR A 56 28.04 2.27 -16.98
C THR A 56 26.59 2.30 -16.48
N SER A 57 26.38 2.05 -15.19
CA SER A 57 25.06 2.06 -14.54
C SER A 57 24.46 3.46 -14.47
N HIS A 58 25.28 4.50 -14.37
CA HIS A 58 24.84 5.91 -14.39
C HIS A 58 24.29 6.32 -15.76
N TYR A 59 24.92 5.89 -16.86
CA TYR A 59 24.40 6.13 -18.21
C TYR A 59 23.06 5.42 -18.43
N ARG A 60 22.89 4.20 -17.88
CA ARG A 60 21.62 3.47 -17.93
C ARG A 60 20.51 4.21 -17.17
N ILE A 61 20.78 4.76 -15.99
CA ILE A 61 19.79 5.57 -15.23
C ILE A 61 19.31 6.77 -16.05
N ILE A 62 20.18 7.45 -16.80
CA ILE A 62 19.78 8.60 -17.63
C ILE A 62 18.97 8.18 -18.86
N GLU A 63 19.39 7.11 -19.54
CA GLU A 63 18.65 6.55 -20.67
C GLU A 63 17.23 6.15 -20.22
N ILE A 64 17.15 5.47 -19.08
CA ILE A 64 15.93 5.11 -18.36
C ILE A 64 15.10 6.37 -18.04
N LEU A 65 15.68 7.38 -17.39
CA LEU A 65 14.97 8.60 -17.01
C LEU A 65 14.46 9.39 -18.23
N SER A 66 15.17 9.29 -19.35
CA SER A 66 14.76 9.92 -20.62
C SER A 66 13.67 9.13 -21.36
N SER A 67 13.50 7.83 -21.08
CA SER A 67 12.49 6.96 -21.69
C SER A 67 11.19 6.85 -20.88
N ILE A 68 11.13 7.40 -19.66
CA ILE A 68 9.95 7.42 -18.77
C ILE A 68 8.80 8.27 -19.36
N ARG A 69 8.22 7.81 -20.48
CA ARG A 69 7.06 8.41 -21.14
C ARG A 69 5.76 7.65 -20.82
N GLN A 70 5.83 6.41 -20.33
CA GLN A 70 4.68 5.55 -20.00
C GLN A 70 4.92 4.79 -18.67
N SER A 71 3.87 4.60 -17.86
CA SER A 71 3.92 3.87 -16.56
C SER A 71 4.38 2.42 -16.71
N ASP A 72 4.08 1.80 -17.86
CA ASP A 72 4.21 0.35 -18.05
C ASP A 72 5.67 -0.10 -18.23
N GLU A 73 6.59 0.83 -18.50
CA GLU A 73 8.02 0.56 -18.62
C GLU A 73 8.78 0.60 -17.30
N PHE A 74 8.18 1.20 -16.26
CA PHE A 74 8.86 1.38 -14.98
C PHE A 74 9.27 0.07 -14.28
N PRO A 75 8.47 -1.02 -14.32
CA PRO A 75 8.91 -2.33 -13.83
C PRO A 75 10.18 -2.82 -14.54
N ASN A 76 10.27 -2.63 -15.87
CA ASN A 76 11.43 -3.08 -16.66
C ASN A 76 12.68 -2.26 -16.31
N ILE A 77 12.49 -0.98 -16.02
CA ILE A 77 13.53 -0.07 -15.53
C ILE A 77 14.08 -0.57 -14.20
N LEU A 78 13.21 -0.82 -13.22
CA LEU A 78 13.62 -1.33 -11.91
C LEU A 78 14.36 -2.65 -12.05
N ILE A 79 13.86 -3.57 -12.87
CA ILE A 79 14.52 -4.85 -13.13
C ILE A 79 15.92 -4.65 -13.70
N LYS A 80 16.08 -3.82 -14.74
CA LYS A 80 17.39 -3.53 -15.33
C LYS A 80 18.36 -2.95 -14.29
N LEU A 81 17.88 -2.06 -13.42
CA LEU A 81 18.69 -1.44 -12.37
C LEU A 81 19.12 -2.43 -11.29
N TYR A 82 18.19 -3.24 -10.78
CA TYR A 82 18.46 -4.12 -9.64
C TYR A 82 19.11 -5.45 -10.04
N TRP A 83 18.73 -6.04 -11.17
CA TRP A 83 19.36 -7.26 -11.63
C TRP A 83 20.72 -6.98 -12.28
N ASN A 84 20.88 -5.88 -13.01
CA ASN A 84 22.13 -5.50 -13.69
C ASN A 84 22.73 -6.69 -14.48
N ASP A 85 21.95 -7.23 -15.40
CA ASP A 85 22.29 -8.39 -16.24
C ASP A 85 22.52 -9.72 -15.48
N ARG A 86 22.27 -9.77 -14.17
CA ARG A 86 22.24 -11.04 -13.40
C ARG A 86 21.01 -11.87 -13.78
N ALA A 87 21.16 -13.19 -13.74
CA ALA A 87 20.05 -14.12 -13.97
C ALA A 87 19.02 -14.12 -12.82
N SER A 88 19.45 -13.79 -11.61
CA SER A 88 18.66 -13.82 -10.38
C SER A 88 19.28 -12.90 -9.31
N ILE A 89 18.51 -12.56 -8.28
CA ILE A 89 19.00 -11.90 -7.06
C ILE A 89 18.44 -12.60 -5.82
N SER A 90 19.11 -12.45 -4.68
CA SER A 90 18.67 -13.06 -3.42
C SER A 90 17.33 -12.47 -2.94
N ARG A 91 16.53 -13.27 -2.22
CA ARG A 91 15.31 -12.76 -1.55
C ARG A 91 15.63 -11.61 -0.60
N ASP A 92 16.74 -11.66 0.12
CA ASP A 92 17.18 -10.59 1.02
C ASP A 92 17.43 -9.27 0.28
N ASP A 93 17.99 -9.31 -0.93
CA ASP A 93 18.16 -8.11 -1.76
C ASP A 93 16.79 -7.53 -2.20
N VAL A 94 15.80 -8.39 -2.50
CA VAL A 94 14.42 -7.95 -2.81
C VAL A 94 13.71 -7.39 -1.57
N THR A 95 13.90 -7.99 -0.40
CA THR A 95 13.38 -7.48 0.87
C THR A 95 13.95 -6.09 1.18
N LYS A 96 15.27 -5.88 0.93
CA LYS A 96 15.89 -4.55 1.05
C LYS A 96 15.30 -3.55 0.07
N LEU A 97 15.06 -3.94 -1.17
CA LEU A 97 14.36 -3.10 -2.16
C LEU A 97 13.00 -2.62 -1.63
N PHE A 98 12.15 -3.51 -1.11
CA PHE A 98 10.87 -3.10 -0.53
C PHE A 98 11.02 -2.19 0.68
N ARG A 99 12.00 -2.48 1.54
CA ARG A 99 12.31 -1.64 2.70
C ARG A 99 12.68 -0.22 2.28
N ASP A 100 13.51 -0.10 1.27
CA ASP A 100 14.02 1.17 0.77
C ASP A 100 12.90 1.99 0.13
N CYS A 101 12.01 1.35 -0.63
CA CYS A 101 10.84 2.00 -1.22
C CYS A 101 9.81 2.43 -0.16
N CYS A 102 9.51 1.57 0.80
CA CYS A 102 8.62 1.91 1.91
C CYS A 102 9.16 3.08 2.72
N MET A 103 10.45 3.04 3.08
CA MET A 103 11.09 4.14 3.80
C MET A 103 11.05 5.44 3.01
N PHE A 104 11.24 5.36 1.70
CA PHE A 104 11.17 6.50 0.81
C PHE A 104 9.78 7.14 0.81
N ASP A 105 8.73 6.35 0.62
CA ASP A 105 7.35 6.83 0.58
C ASP A 105 6.90 7.35 1.95
N LEU A 106 7.24 6.66 3.03
CA LEU A 106 6.91 7.09 4.39
C LEU A 106 7.60 8.41 4.74
N LYS A 107 8.85 8.62 4.36
CA LYS A 107 9.54 9.92 4.56
C LYS A 107 8.87 11.04 3.78
N GLN A 108 8.44 10.79 2.55
CA GLN A 108 7.69 11.78 1.78
C GLN A 108 6.32 12.07 2.43
N ALA A 109 5.60 11.03 2.84
CA ALA A 109 4.30 11.16 3.50
C ALA A 109 4.40 11.86 4.87
N MET A 110 5.53 11.72 5.56
CA MET A 110 5.82 12.33 6.85
C MET A 110 6.77 13.53 6.76
N ALA A 111 6.91 14.19 5.59
CA ALA A 111 7.91 15.25 5.39
C ALA A 111 7.84 16.39 6.42
N ASN A 112 6.65 16.70 6.93
CA ASN A 112 6.45 17.73 7.96
C ASN A 112 6.82 17.27 9.38
N ASN A 113 7.04 15.96 9.58
CA ASN A 113 7.32 15.31 10.86
C ASN A 113 8.52 14.35 10.76
N ILE A 114 9.50 14.64 9.90
CA ILE A 114 10.67 13.74 9.64
C ILE A 114 11.36 13.32 10.94
N ASN A 115 11.46 14.21 11.92
CA ASN A 115 12.11 13.95 13.20
C ASN A 115 11.40 12.86 14.04
N GLN A 116 10.15 12.51 13.72
CA GLN A 116 9.40 11.46 14.38
C GLN A 116 9.53 10.10 13.68
N PHE A 117 10.03 10.07 12.44
CA PHE A 117 10.24 8.82 11.72
C PHE A 117 11.56 8.16 12.15
N GLN A 118 11.47 6.95 12.65
CA GLN A 118 12.60 6.12 13.04
C GLN A 118 12.61 4.82 12.21
N THR A 119 13.79 4.38 11.77
CA THR A 119 13.93 3.20 10.89
C THR A 119 13.60 1.87 11.55
N ASN A 120 13.54 1.84 12.88
CA ASN A 120 13.07 0.70 13.69
C ASN A 120 11.54 0.54 13.65
N MET A 121 10.80 1.50 13.11
CA MET A 121 9.34 1.43 12.94
C MET A 121 8.93 0.58 11.74
N LEU A 122 9.89 0.20 10.90
CA LEU A 122 9.64 -0.64 9.74
C LEU A 122 9.46 -2.10 10.18
N ASP A 123 8.37 -2.70 9.71
CA ASP A 123 7.99 -4.06 10.03
C ASP A 123 8.64 -5.04 9.04
N ASN A 124 9.60 -5.82 9.53
CA ASN A 124 10.28 -6.81 8.72
C ASN A 124 9.32 -7.92 8.25
N ASP A 125 8.29 -8.25 9.02
CA ASP A 125 7.33 -9.30 8.64
C ASP A 125 6.53 -8.87 7.41
N CYS A 126 6.25 -7.58 7.26
CA CYS A 126 5.61 -7.03 6.06
C CYS A 126 6.48 -7.26 4.82
N PHE A 127 7.77 -6.94 4.89
CA PHE A 127 8.68 -7.13 3.74
C PHE A 127 8.95 -8.60 3.45
N SER A 128 9.08 -9.43 4.49
CA SER A 128 9.18 -10.88 4.33
C SER A 128 7.93 -11.44 3.66
N ALA A 129 6.74 -11.02 4.07
CA ALA A 129 5.50 -11.47 3.46
C ALA A 129 5.35 -11.07 1.99
N LEU A 130 5.75 -9.84 1.63
CA LEU A 130 5.81 -9.39 0.24
C LEU A 130 6.83 -10.19 -0.56
N THR A 131 8.03 -10.35 -0.02
CA THR A 131 9.08 -11.12 -0.68
C THR A 131 8.63 -12.56 -0.90
N ASN A 132 8.00 -13.19 0.09
CA ASN A 132 7.45 -14.54 0.03
C ASN A 132 6.31 -14.70 -0.98
N SER A 133 5.66 -13.60 -1.38
CA SER A 133 4.62 -13.62 -2.42
C SER A 133 5.18 -13.68 -3.85
N ILE A 134 6.50 -13.52 -4.02
CA ILE A 134 7.17 -13.62 -5.32
C ILE A 134 7.68 -15.04 -5.56
N GLY A 135 7.17 -15.72 -6.59
CA GLY A 135 7.64 -17.06 -6.96
C GLY A 135 7.42 -18.09 -5.84
N THR A 136 8.22 -19.17 -5.86
CA THR A 136 8.14 -20.20 -4.81
C THR A 136 9.00 -19.82 -3.60
N ILE A 137 8.48 -20.03 -2.39
CA ILE A 137 9.18 -19.69 -1.13
C ILE A 137 10.46 -20.52 -0.95
N THR A 138 10.50 -21.73 -1.53
CA THR A 138 11.66 -22.63 -1.46
C THR A 138 12.87 -22.11 -2.24
N ASN A 139 12.66 -21.22 -3.21
CA ASN A 139 13.75 -20.64 -3.98
C ASN A 139 14.36 -19.47 -3.20
N SER A 140 15.67 -19.57 -2.92
CA SER A 140 16.45 -18.52 -2.26
C SER A 140 16.70 -17.30 -3.16
N GLU A 141 16.47 -17.45 -4.47
CA GLU A 141 16.69 -16.43 -5.47
C GLU A 141 15.41 -16.16 -6.28
N ILE A 142 15.31 -14.92 -6.78
CA ILE A 142 14.18 -14.43 -7.58
C ILE A 142 14.73 -14.00 -8.94
N THR A 143 14.07 -14.45 -10.01
CA THR A 143 14.40 -14.09 -11.39
C THR A 143 13.74 -12.77 -11.81
N PRO A 144 14.26 -12.07 -12.84
CA PRO A 144 13.63 -10.87 -13.40
C PRO A 144 12.17 -11.11 -13.81
N GLU A 145 11.89 -12.27 -14.40
CA GLU A 145 10.58 -12.61 -14.93
C GLU A 145 9.55 -12.82 -13.81
N GLU A 146 9.92 -13.57 -12.77
CA GLU A 146 9.07 -13.76 -11.58
C GLU A 146 8.73 -12.42 -10.94
N PHE A 147 9.72 -11.56 -10.74
CA PHE A 147 9.51 -10.23 -10.15
C PHE A 147 8.66 -9.32 -11.05
N SER A 148 8.91 -9.32 -12.37
CA SER A 148 8.15 -8.53 -13.34
C SER A 148 6.68 -8.94 -13.35
N ASN A 149 6.43 -10.24 -13.43
CA ASN A 149 5.07 -10.79 -13.46
C ASN A 149 4.35 -10.51 -12.15
N TRP A 150 5.02 -10.73 -11.01
CA TRP A 150 4.47 -10.40 -9.70
C TRP A 150 4.10 -8.92 -9.60
N MET A 151 4.99 -8.01 -10.00
CA MET A 151 4.72 -6.57 -9.91
C MET A 151 3.53 -6.16 -10.79
N ARG A 152 3.45 -6.66 -12.02
CA ARG A 152 2.35 -6.33 -12.93
C ARG A 152 0.99 -6.85 -12.45
N VAL A 153 0.97 -8.01 -11.81
CA VAL A 153 -0.29 -8.68 -11.41
C VAL A 153 -0.74 -8.26 -10.02
N GLN A 154 0.18 -8.18 -9.05
CA GLN A 154 -0.16 -7.97 -7.64
C GLN A 154 -0.04 -6.51 -7.21
N PHE A 155 0.97 -5.79 -7.70
CA PHE A 155 1.24 -4.42 -7.25
C PHE A 155 1.80 -3.50 -8.34
N PRO A 156 0.97 -3.13 -9.34
CA PRO A 156 1.41 -2.30 -10.45
C PRO A 156 1.87 -0.90 -10.02
N THR A 157 1.42 -0.44 -8.85
CA THR A 157 1.67 0.91 -8.34
C THR A 157 2.60 0.95 -7.14
N LEU A 158 3.18 -0.17 -6.67
CA LEU A 158 3.97 -0.22 -5.42
C LEU A 158 5.09 0.82 -5.38
N PHE A 159 5.70 1.06 -6.54
CA PHE A 159 6.85 1.94 -6.68
C PHE A 159 6.46 3.33 -7.20
N TYR A 160 5.18 3.67 -7.21
CA TYR A 160 4.66 4.93 -7.74
C TYR A 160 5.28 6.15 -7.04
N GLY A 161 5.49 6.10 -5.72
CA GLY A 161 6.08 7.22 -5.00
C GLY A 161 7.53 7.48 -5.42
N PHE A 162 8.31 6.42 -5.61
CA PHE A 162 9.65 6.47 -6.18
C PHE A 162 9.66 6.96 -7.64
N GLU A 163 8.74 6.46 -8.47
CA GLU A 163 8.57 6.90 -9.86
C GLU A 163 8.26 8.41 -9.95
N MET A 164 7.30 8.88 -9.16
CA MET A 164 6.89 10.29 -9.12
C MET A 164 8.04 11.20 -8.69
N TRP A 165 8.82 10.78 -7.70
CA TRP A 165 10.01 11.51 -7.30
C TRP A 165 11.06 11.57 -8.41
N LEU A 166 11.33 10.45 -9.09
CA LEU A 166 12.27 10.42 -10.22
C LEU A 166 11.82 11.39 -11.32
N ARG A 167 10.52 11.40 -11.65
CA ARG A 167 9.92 12.32 -12.63
C ARG A 167 10.04 13.79 -12.20
N LYS A 168 9.76 14.11 -10.94
CA LYS A 168 9.87 15.48 -10.41
C LYS A 168 11.29 15.99 -10.51
N ASN A 169 12.28 15.20 -10.09
CA ASN A 169 13.69 15.61 -10.10
C ASN A 169 14.31 15.60 -11.50
N SER A 170 13.82 14.77 -12.42
CA SER A 170 14.29 14.80 -13.82
C SER A 170 13.82 16.04 -14.58
N VAL A 171 12.64 16.58 -14.24
CA VAL A 171 12.06 17.80 -14.85
C VAL A 171 12.59 19.09 -14.21
N LEU A 172 12.85 19.10 -12.89
CA LEU A 172 13.36 20.28 -12.17
C LEU A 172 14.75 20.75 -12.65
N ASN A 173 15.47 19.94 -13.43
CA ASN A 173 16.68 20.38 -14.14
C ASN A 173 16.40 21.33 -15.34
N LYS A 174 15.15 21.77 -15.57
CA LYS A 174 14.81 22.76 -16.62
C LYS A 174 14.26 24.10 -16.12
N THR A 175 13.85 24.24 -14.87
CA THR A 175 13.32 25.53 -14.35
C THR A 175 13.63 25.68 -12.87
N ASN A 176 14.33 26.76 -12.54
CA ASN A 176 14.68 27.15 -11.17
C ASN A 176 13.45 27.29 -10.26
N ASN A 177 13.54 26.61 -9.11
CA ASN A 177 12.95 26.90 -7.80
C ASN A 177 11.65 27.71 -7.71
N THR A 178 10.57 27.00 -7.32
CA THR A 178 9.57 27.53 -6.38
C THR A 178 9.29 26.48 -5.32
N ASN A 179 9.82 26.72 -4.11
CA ASN A 179 9.47 25.96 -2.92
C ASN A 179 8.03 26.33 -2.52
N GLN A 180 7.09 25.39 -2.66
CA GLN A 180 5.83 25.46 -1.95
C GLN A 180 5.99 24.70 -0.63
N GLU A 181 6.12 25.45 0.45
CA GLU A 181 6.00 24.95 1.81
C GLU A 181 4.53 24.58 2.06
N ILE A 182 4.29 23.28 2.27
CA ILE A 182 3.00 22.78 2.74
C ILE A 182 2.95 23.03 4.24
N SER A 183 2.01 23.87 4.69
CA SER A 183 1.82 24.22 6.09
C SER A 183 1.53 22.97 6.95
N ALA A 184 2.33 22.80 8.00
CA ALA A 184 2.19 21.72 8.96
C ALA A 184 0.96 21.95 9.85
N SER A 185 0.06 20.96 9.88
CA SER A 185 -0.96 20.85 10.93
C SER A 185 -0.44 19.90 12.01
N ASN A 186 -0.56 20.31 13.27
CA ASN A 186 -0.15 19.53 14.45
C ASN A 186 -1.15 18.40 14.72
N ASN A 187 -1.23 17.43 13.81
CA ASN A 187 -2.02 16.23 14.02
C ASN A 187 -1.15 15.13 14.64
N SER A 188 -1.68 14.47 15.66
CA SER A 188 -1.06 13.28 16.25
C SER A 188 -0.97 12.18 15.19
N ILE A 189 0.25 11.68 14.93
CA ILE A 189 0.46 10.51 14.08
C ILE A 189 -0.28 9.30 14.71
N ILE A 190 -0.85 8.44 13.86
CA ILE A 190 -1.42 7.15 14.27
C ILE A 190 -0.46 6.47 15.26
N THR A 191 -1.02 6.01 16.39
CA THR A 191 -0.25 5.44 17.49
C THR A 191 0.40 4.13 17.06
N MET A 192 1.72 4.04 17.25
CA MET A 192 2.60 3.00 16.70
C MET A 192 2.47 1.61 17.35
N ASN A 193 1.54 1.43 18.30
CA ASN A 193 1.40 0.21 19.09
C ASN A 193 0.26 -0.71 18.61
N ASN A 194 -0.40 -0.36 17.51
CA ASN A 194 -1.48 -1.14 16.94
C ASN A 194 -0.93 -2.18 15.95
N ILE A 195 -1.74 -3.19 15.62
CA ILE A 195 -1.39 -4.18 14.58
C ILE A 195 -1.13 -3.45 13.26
N LEU A 196 -1.95 -2.45 12.95
CA LEU A 196 -1.73 -1.57 11.81
C LEU A 196 -0.61 -0.55 12.08
N ASN A 197 0.61 -0.91 11.70
CA ASN A 197 1.77 -0.01 11.72
C ASN A 197 1.97 0.72 10.37
N PRO A 198 2.85 1.73 10.29
CA PRO A 198 3.10 2.50 9.06
C PRO A 198 3.51 1.66 7.85
N THR A 199 4.20 0.54 8.06
CA THR A 199 4.64 -0.36 6.98
C THR A 199 3.44 -1.05 6.33
N TRP A 200 2.49 -1.52 7.14
CA TRP A 200 1.23 -2.07 6.65
C TRP A 200 0.36 -1.00 6.00
N ILE A 201 0.33 0.23 6.53
CA ILE A 201 -0.38 1.36 5.90
C ILE A 201 0.19 1.65 4.52
N TRP A 202 1.52 1.70 4.39
CA TRP A 202 2.20 1.86 3.10
C TRP A 202 1.70 0.81 2.10
N LEU A 203 1.76 -0.46 2.49
CA LEU A 203 1.35 -1.56 1.63
C LEU A 203 -0.13 -1.49 1.25
N LEU A 204 -1.01 -1.30 2.23
CA LEU A 204 -2.46 -1.23 2.02
C LEU A 204 -2.85 -0.02 1.16
N THR A 205 -2.14 1.10 1.24
CA THR A 205 -2.41 2.27 0.39
C THR A 205 -2.20 1.97 -1.10
N TYR A 206 -1.26 1.07 -1.44
CA TYR A 206 -1.02 0.68 -2.82
C TYR A 206 -1.98 -0.40 -3.34
N HIS A 207 -2.60 -1.16 -2.44
CA HIS A 207 -3.48 -2.26 -2.82
C HIS A 207 -4.96 -1.89 -2.74
N LEU A 208 -5.37 -1.16 -1.71
CA LEU A 208 -6.78 -0.97 -1.41
C LEU A 208 -7.46 -0.07 -2.46
N PRO A 209 -8.73 -0.37 -2.81
CA PRO A 209 -9.52 0.50 -3.65
C PRO A 209 -9.59 1.93 -3.11
N ASN A 210 -9.72 2.90 -4.03
CA ASN A 210 -9.82 4.31 -3.68
C ASN A 210 -10.93 4.63 -2.67
N LEU A 211 -11.98 3.83 -2.57
CA LEU A 211 -13.04 4.02 -1.58
C LEU A 211 -12.50 4.02 -0.14
N TYR A 212 -11.53 3.17 0.17
CA TYR A 212 -10.86 3.15 1.49
C TYR A 212 -9.84 4.28 1.65
N LEU A 213 -9.56 5.04 0.59
CA LEU A 213 -8.52 6.06 0.51
C LEU A 213 -9.07 7.43 0.06
N SER A 214 -10.37 7.70 0.17
CA SER A 214 -11.00 8.92 -0.41
C SER A 214 -11.89 9.71 0.55
N ALA A 215 -11.72 9.56 1.86
CA ALA A 215 -12.42 10.43 2.82
C ALA A 215 -12.05 11.93 2.64
N ASP A 216 -10.87 12.22 2.10
CA ASP A 216 -10.37 13.57 1.85
C ASP A 216 -10.21 13.84 0.34
N ASN A 217 -11.12 14.65 -0.22
CA ASN A 217 -11.11 15.04 -1.64
C ASN A 217 -9.93 15.94 -2.03
N THR A 218 -9.13 16.41 -1.07
CA THR A 218 -7.96 17.27 -1.35
C THR A 218 -6.72 16.48 -1.76
N CYS A 219 -6.68 15.17 -1.48
CA CYS A 219 -5.53 14.32 -1.80
C CYS A 219 -5.55 13.89 -3.28
N THR A 220 -4.54 14.30 -4.03
CA THR A 220 -4.42 14.11 -5.48
C THR A 220 -3.63 12.88 -5.87
N ASN A 221 -2.78 12.37 -4.97
CA ASN A 221 -1.90 11.23 -5.23
C ASN A 221 -1.79 10.29 -4.02
N LEU A 222 -1.20 9.10 -4.23
CA LEU A 222 -1.10 8.06 -3.20
C LEU A 222 -0.25 8.46 -1.99
N VAL A 223 0.79 9.27 -2.17
CA VAL A 223 1.66 9.72 -1.06
C VAL A 223 0.90 10.70 -0.16
N GLU A 224 0.10 11.60 -0.74
CA GLU A 224 -0.79 12.49 0.01
C GLU A 224 -1.87 11.71 0.77
N LYS A 225 -2.49 10.71 0.13
CA LYS A 225 -3.46 9.82 0.80
C LYS A 225 -2.82 9.07 1.97
N MET A 226 -1.63 8.50 1.76
CA MET A 226 -0.86 7.83 2.80
C MET A 226 -0.55 8.77 3.96
N SER A 227 -0.10 10.00 3.66
CA SER A 227 0.14 11.05 4.65
C SER A 227 -1.13 11.32 5.47
N SER A 228 -2.27 11.50 4.81
CA SER A 228 -3.53 11.76 5.48
C SER A 228 -4.00 10.60 6.37
N ILE A 229 -3.76 9.36 5.96
CA ILE A 229 -3.99 8.18 6.80
C ILE A 229 -3.07 8.22 8.02
N LEU A 230 -1.75 8.35 7.84
CA LEU A 230 -0.77 8.36 8.93
C LEU A 230 -1.01 9.45 9.97
N HIS A 231 -1.58 10.60 9.57
CA HIS A 231 -1.94 11.70 10.46
C HIS A 231 -3.38 11.59 11.03
N GLY A 232 -4.03 10.43 10.89
CA GLY A 232 -5.36 10.16 11.45
C GLY A 232 -6.48 11.00 10.85
N ARG A 233 -6.32 11.50 9.61
CA ARG A 233 -7.35 12.33 8.95
C ARG A 233 -8.35 11.52 8.14
N MET A 234 -7.97 10.30 7.74
CA MET A 234 -8.78 9.47 6.86
C MET A 234 -9.25 8.17 7.50
N TRP A 235 -8.39 7.57 8.33
CA TRP A 235 -8.71 6.35 9.05
C TRP A 235 -8.86 6.66 10.53
N ASP A 236 -10.02 6.29 11.07
CA ASP A 236 -10.34 6.39 12.47
C ASP A 236 -10.19 5.02 13.12
N HIS A 237 -9.43 4.94 14.19
CA HIS A 237 -9.34 3.71 14.97
C HIS A 237 -10.65 3.48 15.74
N LEU A 238 -11.35 2.38 15.46
CA LEU A 238 -12.65 2.06 16.03
C LEU A 238 -12.58 1.07 17.19
N TYR A 239 -11.65 0.11 17.15
CA TYR A 239 -11.58 -0.98 18.12
C TYR A 239 -10.20 -1.65 18.13
N ASP A 240 -9.66 -1.88 19.33
CA ASP A 240 -8.47 -2.70 19.57
C ASP A 240 -8.75 -3.70 20.69
N SER A 241 -8.69 -4.99 20.35
CA SER A 241 -8.97 -6.06 21.32
C SER A 241 -8.04 -6.08 22.53
N HIS A 242 -6.81 -5.55 22.44
CA HIS A 242 -5.88 -5.47 23.57
C HIS A 242 -6.33 -4.44 24.61
N ARG A 243 -6.92 -3.34 24.15
CA ARG A 243 -7.39 -2.23 24.99
C ARG A 243 -8.85 -2.40 25.40
N ASP A 244 -9.67 -2.78 24.45
CA ASP A 244 -11.12 -2.79 24.59
C ASP A 244 -11.64 -4.16 25.03
N GLY A 245 -10.84 -5.23 24.90
CA GLY A 245 -11.14 -6.63 25.24
C GLY A 245 -11.72 -7.42 24.06
N SER A 246 -11.40 -8.71 23.95
CA SER A 246 -11.64 -9.57 22.77
C SER A 246 -13.04 -10.18 22.62
N SER A 247 -14.01 -9.82 23.47
CA SER A 247 -15.33 -10.45 23.38
C SER A 247 -16.14 -9.98 22.16
N LEU A 248 -16.93 -10.89 21.59
CA LEU A 248 -17.85 -10.58 20.50
C LEU A 248 -18.74 -9.36 20.79
N ASN A 249 -19.26 -9.23 22.02
CA ASN A 249 -20.09 -8.08 22.39
C ASN A 249 -19.31 -6.76 22.30
N ARG A 250 -18.03 -6.75 22.67
CA ARG A 250 -17.18 -5.56 22.59
C ARG A 250 -16.88 -5.22 21.13
N PHE A 251 -16.58 -6.23 20.32
CA PHE A 251 -16.40 -6.07 18.88
C PHE A 251 -17.66 -5.47 18.21
N GLN A 252 -18.84 -6.06 18.43
CA GLN A 252 -20.11 -5.54 17.90
C GLN A 252 -20.38 -4.12 18.39
N HIS A 253 -20.20 -3.88 19.69
CA HIS A 253 -20.41 -2.57 20.29
C HIS A 253 -19.57 -1.49 19.62
N HIS A 254 -18.34 -1.79 19.14
CA HIS A 254 -17.47 -0.78 18.53
C HIS A 254 -17.63 -0.62 17.02
N ILE A 255 -18.18 -1.62 16.33
CA ILE A 255 -18.18 -1.64 14.86
C ILE A 255 -19.57 -1.39 14.28
N PHE A 256 -20.62 -1.93 14.91
CA PHE A 256 -21.99 -1.75 14.41
C PHE A 256 -22.40 -0.28 14.45
N GLY A 257 -23.16 0.14 13.44
CA GLY A 257 -23.59 1.53 13.24
C GLY A 257 -22.56 2.44 12.54
N TYR A 258 -21.36 1.95 12.21
CA TYR A 258 -20.42 2.69 11.37
C TYR A 258 -20.86 2.61 9.90
N LYS A 259 -21.34 3.72 9.34
CA LYS A 259 -21.96 3.78 8.00
C LYS A 259 -20.97 4.15 6.90
N ALA A 260 -19.79 3.56 6.93
CA ALA A 260 -18.74 3.78 5.93
C ALA A 260 -17.82 2.56 5.85
N PRO A 261 -16.86 2.50 4.90
CA PRO A 261 -15.99 1.34 4.75
C PRO A 261 -15.13 1.07 5.98
N ILE A 262 -14.90 -0.20 6.30
CA ILE A 262 -14.15 -0.65 7.47
C ILE A 262 -13.03 -1.60 7.04
N ILE A 263 -11.90 -1.50 7.74
CA ILE A 263 -10.74 -2.38 7.62
C ILE A 263 -10.57 -3.08 8.97
N ILE A 264 -10.53 -4.41 8.95
CA ILE A 264 -10.42 -5.25 10.15
C ILE A 264 -9.22 -6.16 10.01
N LEU A 265 -8.28 -6.06 10.94
CA LEU A 265 -7.13 -6.93 11.06
C LEU A 265 -7.42 -8.03 12.07
N PHE A 266 -7.15 -9.27 11.69
CA PHE A 266 -7.23 -10.44 12.55
C PHE A 266 -5.84 -11.08 12.67
N GLU A 267 -5.24 -10.96 13.84
CA GLU A 267 -3.99 -11.65 14.17
C GLU A 267 -4.31 -13.01 14.79
N ILE A 268 -3.72 -14.06 14.23
CA ILE A 268 -3.89 -15.44 14.67
C ILE A 268 -2.61 -15.89 15.38
N SER A 269 -2.75 -16.65 16.46
CA SER A 269 -1.66 -17.04 17.37
C SER A 269 -0.50 -17.80 16.71
N ASP A 270 -0.72 -18.37 15.53
CA ASP A 270 0.25 -19.10 14.72
C ASP A 270 1.01 -18.20 13.72
N GLY A 271 0.88 -16.87 13.84
CA GLY A 271 1.64 -15.90 13.08
C GLY A 271 0.99 -15.46 11.76
N TYR A 272 -0.24 -15.89 11.49
CA TYR A 272 -1.03 -15.38 10.38
C TYR A 272 -1.68 -14.04 10.73
N LEU A 273 -1.74 -13.17 9.74
CA LEU A 273 -2.43 -11.89 9.82
C LEU A 273 -3.33 -11.76 8.60
N PHE A 274 -4.63 -11.56 8.83
CA PHE A 274 -5.63 -11.33 7.79
C PHE A 274 -6.17 -9.92 7.88
N CYS A 275 -6.52 -9.33 6.74
CA CYS A 275 -7.15 -8.02 6.63
C CYS A 275 -8.46 -8.16 5.85
N LEU A 276 -9.59 -7.96 6.53
CA LEU A 276 -10.91 -7.90 5.92
C LEU A 276 -11.28 -6.44 5.66
N CYS A 277 -11.55 -6.11 4.41
CA CYS A 277 -12.05 -4.82 4.01
C CYS A 277 -13.53 -4.96 3.62
N CYS A 278 -14.40 -4.19 4.28
CA CYS A 278 -15.83 -4.14 4.01
C CYS A 278 -16.20 -2.74 3.53
N ASP A 279 -16.83 -2.65 2.36
CA ASP A 279 -17.28 -1.40 1.74
C ASP A 279 -18.74 -1.04 2.08
N GLU A 280 -19.38 -1.81 2.95
CA GLU A 280 -20.73 -1.56 3.45
C GLU A 280 -20.75 -1.46 4.99
N GLU A 281 -21.88 -0.98 5.54
CA GLU A 281 -22.12 -1.04 6.99
C GLU A 281 -22.06 -2.49 7.49
N PHE A 282 -21.16 -2.70 8.45
CA PHE A 282 -20.93 -3.99 9.07
C PHE A 282 -22.09 -4.33 10.03
N ARG A 283 -22.70 -5.49 9.83
CA ARG A 283 -23.99 -5.85 10.45
C ARG A 283 -24.13 -7.34 10.70
N GLU A 284 -24.98 -7.68 11.66
CA GLU A 284 -25.53 -9.03 11.76
C GLU A 284 -26.52 -9.25 10.61
N SER A 285 -26.41 -10.38 9.91
CA SER A 285 -27.23 -10.63 8.73
C SER A 285 -27.47 -12.13 8.54
N PRO A 286 -28.72 -12.54 8.22
CA PRO A 286 -29.03 -13.93 7.86
C PRO A 286 -28.53 -14.30 6.45
N LYS A 287 -27.97 -13.35 5.69
CA LYS A 287 -27.40 -13.52 4.36
C LYS A 287 -26.00 -12.93 4.29
N HIS A 288 -25.21 -13.39 3.35
CA HIS A 288 -23.92 -12.77 3.06
C HIS A 288 -24.11 -11.32 2.61
N PHE A 289 -23.15 -10.45 2.94
CA PHE A 289 -23.12 -9.02 2.63
C PHE A 289 -21.69 -8.57 2.27
N GLY A 290 -21.54 -7.28 2.01
CA GLY A 290 -20.34 -6.67 1.43
C GLY A 290 -20.59 -6.35 -0.04
N GLY A 291 -20.17 -5.17 -0.45
CA GLY A 291 -20.26 -4.68 -1.82
C GLY A 291 -19.09 -5.14 -2.69
N ILE A 292 -19.02 -4.58 -3.89
CA ILE A 292 -18.09 -5.03 -4.94
C ILE A 292 -16.61 -4.79 -4.60
N GLN A 293 -16.32 -3.89 -3.67
CA GLN A 293 -14.97 -3.54 -3.23
C GLN A 293 -14.63 -4.15 -1.86
N SER A 294 -15.47 -5.06 -1.35
CA SER A 294 -15.11 -5.90 -0.20
C SER A 294 -14.02 -6.90 -0.59
N CYS A 295 -13.06 -7.13 0.29
CA CYS A 295 -11.99 -8.10 0.06
C CYS A 295 -11.43 -8.70 1.36
N LEU A 296 -10.84 -9.88 1.24
CA LEU A 296 -10.04 -10.53 2.28
C LEU A 296 -8.61 -10.67 1.75
N LEU A 297 -7.67 -10.07 2.47
CA LEU A 297 -6.24 -10.18 2.24
C LEU A 297 -5.60 -11.06 3.30
N GLN A 298 -4.64 -11.88 2.91
CA GLN A 298 -3.68 -12.46 3.84
C GLN A 298 -2.44 -11.58 3.81
N LEU A 299 -2.08 -11.00 4.95
CA LEU A 299 -0.91 -10.14 5.11
C LEU A 299 0.34 -10.94 5.53
N LYS A 300 0.19 -11.93 6.43
CA LYS A 300 1.27 -12.83 6.87
C LYS A 300 0.88 -14.30 6.73
N PRO A 301 1.85 -15.21 6.50
CA PRO A 301 3.29 -14.99 6.26
C PRO A 301 3.63 -14.74 4.78
N VAL A 302 2.62 -14.77 3.91
CA VAL A 302 2.71 -14.50 2.47
C VAL A 302 1.62 -13.51 2.15
N PHE A 303 1.97 -12.40 1.51
CA PHE A 303 0.98 -11.45 1.04
C PHE A 303 0.18 -12.07 -0.12
N LYS A 304 -1.15 -12.08 -0.04
CA LYS A 304 -2.02 -12.41 -1.17
C LYS A 304 -3.44 -11.90 -0.98
N VAL A 305 -4.08 -11.58 -2.10
CA VAL A 305 -5.54 -11.49 -2.18
C VAL A 305 -6.14 -12.89 -2.05
N VAL A 306 -6.96 -13.10 -1.02
CA VAL A 306 -7.63 -14.39 -0.79
C VAL A 306 -8.99 -14.42 -1.48
N LEU A 307 -9.76 -13.34 -1.33
CA LEU A 307 -11.11 -13.23 -1.86
C LEU A 307 -11.45 -11.76 -2.13
N GLU A 308 -12.11 -11.49 -3.24
CA GLU A 308 -12.62 -10.16 -3.61
C GLU A 308 -14.04 -10.26 -4.16
N GLY A 309 -14.80 -9.20 -3.96
CA GLY A 309 -16.13 -9.00 -4.55
C GLY A 309 -17.26 -8.96 -3.51
N PRO A 310 -18.50 -8.93 -4.00
CA PRO A 310 -19.67 -8.75 -3.16
C PRO A 310 -20.10 -10.03 -2.44
N ASN A 311 -20.86 -9.86 -1.36
CA ASN A 311 -21.47 -10.92 -0.58
C ASN A 311 -20.46 -11.94 -0.05
N ILE A 312 -19.32 -11.46 0.46
CA ILE A 312 -18.25 -12.32 0.98
C ILE A 312 -18.26 -12.42 2.51
N ILE A 313 -19.09 -11.64 3.21
CA ILE A 313 -19.10 -11.58 4.68
C ILE A 313 -20.43 -12.10 5.19
N PHE A 314 -20.40 -12.99 6.17
CA PHE A 314 -21.58 -13.48 6.88
C PHE A 314 -21.33 -13.43 8.38
N MET A 315 -22.22 -12.79 9.13
CA MET A 315 -22.11 -12.69 10.58
C MET A 315 -23.43 -13.10 11.22
N ASN A 316 -23.38 -14.15 12.02
CA ASN A 316 -24.51 -14.65 12.78
C ASN A 316 -24.11 -14.86 14.24
N THR A 317 -24.71 -14.10 15.15
CA THR A 317 -24.37 -14.16 16.58
C THR A 317 -25.53 -14.63 17.45
N LYS A 318 -26.77 -14.55 16.94
CA LYS A 318 -27.98 -14.82 17.72
C LYS A 318 -28.78 -16.01 17.22
N LEU A 319 -28.79 -16.27 15.91
CA LEU A 319 -29.71 -17.24 15.31
C LEU A 319 -29.15 -18.67 15.37
N ARG A 320 -29.52 -19.38 16.45
CA ARG A 320 -29.24 -20.81 16.58
C ARG A 320 -30.12 -21.61 15.61
N GLY A 321 -29.53 -22.59 14.91
CA GLY A 321 -30.25 -23.56 14.08
C GLY A 321 -30.35 -23.25 12.58
N VAL A 322 -29.91 -22.07 12.12
CA VAL A 322 -29.83 -21.72 10.69
C VAL A 322 -28.42 -21.93 10.14
N SER A 323 -27.40 -21.55 10.90
CA SER A 323 -25.98 -21.74 10.59
C SER A 323 -25.17 -21.76 11.88
N ALA A 324 -23.86 -22.05 11.76
CA ALA A 324 -22.93 -21.89 12.87
C ALA A 324 -22.86 -20.41 13.30
N LEU A 325 -22.67 -20.20 14.61
CA LEU A 325 -22.50 -18.87 15.19
C LEU A 325 -21.05 -18.41 14.95
N GLY A 326 -20.87 -17.14 14.60
CA GLY A 326 -19.57 -16.55 14.32
C GLY A 326 -19.57 -15.56 13.16
N LEU A 327 -18.35 -15.22 12.75
CA LEU A 327 -18.04 -14.42 11.57
C LEU A 327 -17.39 -15.31 10.51
N PHE A 328 -17.98 -15.37 9.33
CA PHE A 328 -17.57 -16.23 8.23
C PHE A 328 -17.29 -15.36 7.01
N ILE A 329 -16.14 -15.58 6.38
CA ILE A 329 -15.73 -14.90 5.17
C ILE A 329 -15.60 -15.94 4.06
N GLY A 330 -16.45 -15.85 3.05
CA GLY A 330 -16.60 -16.84 1.99
C GLY A 330 -17.73 -16.48 1.05
N ARG A 331 -17.80 -17.16 -0.11
CA ARG A 331 -18.89 -16.97 -1.07
C ARG A 331 -20.18 -17.70 -0.65
N ASP A 332 -20.03 -18.72 0.18
CA ASP A 332 -21.13 -19.49 0.74
C ASP A 332 -20.70 -20.12 2.08
N HIS A 333 -21.64 -20.76 2.78
CA HIS A 333 -21.40 -21.38 4.07
C HIS A 333 -20.47 -22.61 4.04
N THR A 334 -20.22 -23.18 2.86
CA THR A 334 -19.41 -24.38 2.67
C THR A 334 -17.98 -24.06 2.24
N HIS A 335 -17.77 -22.94 1.53
CA HIS A 335 -16.50 -22.46 1.02
C HIS A 335 -16.14 -21.15 1.72
N THR A 336 -15.70 -21.29 2.98
CA THR A 336 -15.18 -20.19 3.78
C THR A 336 -13.65 -20.19 3.77
N PHE A 337 -13.08 -19.00 3.71
CA PHE A 337 -11.63 -18.75 3.69
C PHE A 337 -11.11 -18.32 5.07
N LEU A 338 -12.00 -17.74 5.89
CA LEU A 338 -11.75 -17.36 7.26
C LEU A 338 -13.07 -17.50 8.05
N ASN A 339 -13.03 -18.16 9.20
CA ASN A 339 -14.17 -18.37 10.08
C ASN A 339 -13.70 -18.16 11.52
N ILE A 340 -14.33 -17.21 12.20
CA ILE A 340 -14.14 -16.94 13.62
C ILE A 340 -15.40 -17.40 14.33
N ASP A 341 -15.26 -18.27 15.33
CA ASP A 341 -16.40 -18.80 16.06
C ASP A 341 -17.18 -17.73 16.86
N GLY A 342 -18.37 -18.09 17.34
CA GLY A 342 -19.24 -17.18 18.10
C GLY A 342 -18.63 -16.67 19.40
N ASP A 343 -17.62 -17.36 19.95
CA ASP A 343 -16.90 -16.93 21.14
C ASP A 343 -15.74 -15.98 20.83
N PHE A 344 -15.45 -15.73 19.54
CA PHE A 344 -14.34 -14.90 19.07
C PHE A 344 -12.98 -15.41 19.59
N PHE A 345 -12.81 -16.73 19.60
CA PHE A 345 -11.64 -17.39 20.15
C PHE A 345 -10.98 -18.34 19.16
N ASN A 346 -11.74 -19.25 18.55
CA ASN A 346 -11.18 -20.19 17.57
C ASN A 346 -11.34 -19.65 16.16
N VAL A 347 -10.30 -19.85 15.35
CA VAL A 347 -10.27 -19.41 13.96
C VAL A 347 -9.93 -20.57 13.05
N LYS A 348 -10.73 -20.77 12.00
CA LYS A 348 -10.39 -21.65 10.87
C LYS A 348 -10.10 -20.78 9.67
N HIS A 349 -8.97 -20.99 9.01
CA HIS A 349 -8.57 -20.23 7.84
C HIS A 349 -8.00 -21.16 6.77
N ILE A 350 -7.76 -20.61 5.57
CA ILE A 350 -7.24 -21.35 4.42
C ILE A 350 -5.95 -22.17 4.64
N ASN A 351 -5.19 -21.88 5.71
CA ASN A 351 -3.92 -22.56 5.98
C ASN A 351 -3.97 -23.45 7.23
N GLY A 352 -5.11 -23.53 7.93
CA GLY A 352 -5.22 -24.32 9.16
C GLY A 352 -6.25 -23.80 10.15
N GLU A 353 -6.08 -24.21 11.40
CA GLU A 353 -6.88 -23.76 12.53
C GLU A 353 -5.95 -23.16 13.59
N GLY A 354 -6.41 -22.10 14.24
CA GLY A 354 -5.64 -21.35 15.23
C GLY A 354 -6.55 -20.64 16.22
N ARG A 355 -5.96 -19.77 17.04
CA ARG A 355 -6.69 -18.92 17.99
C ARG A 355 -6.58 -17.47 17.58
N LEU A 356 -7.67 -16.73 17.76
CA LEU A 356 -7.67 -15.30 17.58
C LEU A 356 -6.81 -14.67 18.68
N ALA A 357 -5.67 -14.12 18.29
CA ALA A 357 -4.75 -13.46 19.21
C ALA A 357 -5.18 -12.01 19.44
N ALA A 358 -5.51 -11.29 18.37
CA ALA A 358 -5.92 -9.91 18.44
C ALA A 358 -6.74 -9.46 17.23
N ILE A 359 -7.47 -8.38 17.43
CA ILE A 359 -8.30 -7.69 16.43
C ILE A 359 -8.00 -6.19 16.51
N ASP A 360 -7.82 -5.57 15.36
CA ASP A 360 -7.63 -4.12 15.21
C ASP A 360 -8.51 -3.60 14.06
N VAL A 361 -9.30 -2.55 14.31
CA VAL A 361 -10.36 -2.11 13.39
C VAL A 361 -10.26 -0.62 13.11
N TRP A 362 -10.34 -0.29 11.83
CA TRP A 362 -10.20 1.06 11.30
C TRP A 362 -11.37 1.41 10.40
N GLY A 363 -12.02 2.54 10.67
CA GLY A 363 -13.05 3.12 9.81
C GLY A 363 -12.40 4.02 8.76
N ALA A 364 -12.69 3.79 7.48
CA ALA A 364 -12.12 4.53 6.35
C ALA A 364 -13.07 5.59 5.76
N GLY A 365 -14.12 5.96 6.49
CA GLY A 365 -15.07 7.01 6.13
C GLY A 365 -14.67 8.43 6.53
N GLY A 366 -13.55 8.58 7.23
CA GLY A 366 -13.11 9.84 7.85
C GLY A 366 -13.87 10.21 9.12
N THR A 367 -13.39 11.28 9.76
CA THR A 367 -13.75 11.64 11.14
C THR A 367 -15.25 11.86 11.32
N LYS A 368 -15.94 12.36 10.29
CA LYS A 368 -17.39 12.60 10.33
C LYS A 368 -18.17 11.32 10.61
N SER A 369 -17.86 10.21 9.93
CA SER A 369 -18.56 8.94 10.14
C SER A 369 -18.27 8.36 11.52
N ALA A 370 -17.05 8.55 12.03
CA ALA A 370 -16.69 8.11 13.38
C ALA A 370 -17.41 8.95 14.46
N ASP A 371 -17.54 10.25 14.26
CA ASP A 371 -18.24 11.14 15.20
C ASP A 371 -19.75 10.90 15.20
N GLU A 372 -20.37 10.70 14.04
CA GLU A 372 -21.78 10.30 13.93
C GLU A 372 -22.06 8.99 14.70
N GLN A 373 -21.15 8.01 14.61
CA GLN A 373 -21.26 6.76 15.37
C GLN A 373 -21.15 7.00 16.88
N LYS A 374 -20.20 7.83 17.33
CA LYS A 374 -20.04 8.17 18.75
C LYS A 374 -21.29 8.88 19.29
N ASP A 375 -21.88 9.79 18.53
CA ASP A 375 -23.10 10.51 18.91
C ASP A 375 -24.29 9.56 19.06
N ILE A 376 -24.47 8.63 18.12
CA ILE A 376 -25.50 7.58 18.21
C ILE A 376 -25.33 6.77 19.50
N ARG A 377 -24.10 6.36 19.83
CA ARG A 377 -23.83 5.57 21.04
C ARG A 377 -24.02 6.35 22.33
N GLN A 378 -23.62 7.62 22.36
CA GLN A 378 -23.84 8.47 23.51
C GLN A 378 -25.34 8.67 23.77
N TRP A 379 -26.16 8.66 22.73
CA TRP A 379 -27.61 8.68 22.85
C TRP A 379 -28.16 7.34 23.36
N GLU A 380 -27.71 6.20 22.82
CA GLU A 380 -28.13 4.86 23.26
C GLU A 380 -27.82 4.60 24.74
N ASN A 381 -26.66 5.06 25.24
CA ASN A 381 -26.27 4.90 26.64
C ASN A 381 -27.05 5.82 27.62
N LYS A 382 -27.78 6.82 27.12
CA LYS A 382 -28.60 7.73 27.94
C LYS A 382 -30.06 7.27 28.06
N GLN A 383 -30.49 6.32 27.23
CA GLN A 383 -31.77 5.61 27.34
C GLN A 383 -31.63 4.44 28.32
#